data_AF-A0A519MD36-F1
#
_entry.id   AF-A0A519MD36-F1
#
_cell.length_a   1.000
_cell.length_b   1.000
_cell.length_c   1.000
_cell.angle_alpha   90.00
_cell.angle_beta   90.00
_cell.angle_gamma   90.00
#
_symmetry.space_group_name_H-M   'P 1'
#
loop_
_entity.id
_entity.type
_entity.pdbx_description
1 polymer ?
#
loop_
_entity_poly.entity_id
_entity_poly.type
_entity_poly.pdbx_seq_one_letter_code
_entity_poly.pdbx_strand_id
1 'polypeptide(L)'
;TDAVMAHYQAICDIVDGDVSAEVIATDYEGIIREGEALADLHPNIVVKVPMIKEGVKAIKYFSDKGIRTNCTLIFSAGQALLAAKAGATYVSPFVGRLDDIGADGLGLIAQIIEIFANYGYATEVLAASVRHVPHLIQCAELGADVVTCPLNVITGLLNHPLTDKGLATFLADHKKVNA
;
A
#
# COMPACT_ATOMS: atom_id res chain seq x y z
N THR A 1 15.68 -8.10 -14.70
CA THR A 1 16.87 -7.56 -15.36
C THR A 1 17.53 -6.56 -14.43
N ASP A 2 18.84 -6.39 -14.53
CA ASP A 2 19.64 -5.52 -13.64
C ASP A 2 19.09 -4.09 -13.53
N ALA A 3 18.47 -3.58 -14.59
CA ALA A 3 17.81 -2.27 -14.60
C ALA A 3 16.66 -2.15 -13.57
N VAL A 4 15.88 -3.23 -13.35
CA VAL A 4 14.79 -3.22 -12.36
C VAL A 4 15.34 -3.18 -10.94
N MET A 5 16.38 -3.97 -10.67
CA MET A 5 17.05 -3.96 -9.36
C MET A 5 17.72 -2.61 -9.08
N ALA A 6 18.41 -2.04 -10.06
CA ALA A 6 19.00 -0.71 -9.96
C ALA A 6 17.92 0.38 -9.72
N HIS A 7 16.73 0.23 -10.31
CA HIS A 7 15.62 1.15 -10.06
C HIS A 7 15.10 1.06 -8.63
N TYR A 8 14.93 -0.15 -8.09
CA TYR A 8 14.55 -0.33 -6.68
C TYR A 8 15.59 0.26 -5.73
N GLN A 9 16.88 0.02 -5.97
CA GLN A 9 17.95 0.61 -5.19
C GLN A 9 17.87 2.15 -5.18
N ALA A 10 17.71 2.75 -6.37
CA ALA A 10 17.59 4.21 -6.48
C ALA A 10 16.39 4.77 -5.71
N ILE A 11 15.27 4.03 -5.62
CA ILE A 11 14.12 4.43 -4.79
C ILE A 11 14.48 4.32 -3.31
N CYS A 12 15.10 3.22 -2.89
CA CYS A 12 15.54 3.02 -1.51
C CYS A 12 16.56 4.07 -1.04
N ASP A 13 17.42 4.57 -1.94
CA ASP A 13 18.38 5.63 -1.63
C ASP A 13 17.70 7.00 -1.40
N ILE A 14 16.44 7.16 -1.85
CA ILE A 14 15.64 8.39 -1.72
C ILE A 14 14.64 8.29 -0.56
N VAL A 15 14.17 7.08 -0.24
CA VAL A 15 13.06 6.85 0.70
C VAL A 15 13.55 6.11 1.93
N ASP A 16 13.45 6.76 3.10
CA ASP A 16 13.79 6.17 4.39
C ASP A 16 12.81 5.07 4.85
N GLY A 17 11.60 5.04 4.28
CA GLY A 17 10.54 4.09 4.60
C GLY A 17 10.46 2.90 3.65
N ASP A 18 9.40 2.11 3.82
CA ASP A 18 9.23 0.83 3.13
C ASP A 18 8.99 0.97 1.62
N VAL A 19 9.69 0.13 0.86
CA VAL A 19 9.59 0.04 -0.60
C VAL A 19 9.13 -1.37 -0.98
N SER A 20 7.88 -1.49 -1.42
CA SER A 20 7.35 -2.78 -1.89
C SER A 20 7.90 -3.13 -3.28
N ALA A 21 8.67 -4.22 -3.38
CA ALA A 21 9.23 -4.73 -4.63
C ALA A 21 8.64 -6.10 -4.98
N GLU A 22 8.21 -6.32 -6.22
CA GLU A 22 7.33 -7.44 -6.59
C GLU A 22 8.09 -8.59 -7.25
N VAL A 23 7.83 -9.81 -6.78
CA VAL A 23 8.25 -11.05 -7.46
C VAL A 23 7.40 -11.26 -8.71
N ILE A 24 7.98 -11.90 -9.73
CA ILE A 24 7.29 -12.21 -10.99
C ILE A 24 6.94 -13.70 -11.07
N ALA A 25 7.75 -14.55 -10.44
CA ALA A 25 7.50 -15.98 -10.38
C ALA A 25 6.16 -16.32 -9.73
N THR A 26 5.57 -17.44 -10.15
CA THR A 26 4.29 -17.94 -9.66
C THR A 26 4.37 -19.32 -9.02
N ASP A 27 5.50 -20.02 -9.20
CA ASP A 27 5.85 -21.23 -8.46
C ASP A 27 6.60 -20.88 -7.16
N TYR A 28 6.51 -21.77 -6.17
CA TYR A 28 7.08 -21.54 -4.85
C TYR A 28 8.59 -21.27 -4.90
N GLU A 29 9.35 -22.09 -5.63
CA GLU A 29 10.82 -21.96 -5.63
C GLU A 29 11.29 -20.68 -6.33
N GLY A 30 10.59 -20.30 -7.42
CA GLY A 30 10.80 -19.03 -8.09
C GLY A 30 10.51 -17.84 -7.19
N ILE A 31 9.38 -17.85 -6.47
CA ILE A 31 9.00 -16.77 -5.55
C ILE A 31 10.07 -16.60 -4.45
N ILE A 32 10.53 -17.71 -3.87
CA ILE A 32 11.54 -17.70 -2.81
C ILE A 32 12.84 -17.08 -3.32
N ARG A 33 13.36 -17.59 -4.44
CA ARG A 33 14.61 -17.12 -5.04
C ARG A 33 14.56 -15.62 -5.39
N GLU A 34 13.46 -15.16 -5.99
CA GLU A 34 13.29 -13.74 -6.34
C GLU A 34 13.11 -12.87 -5.10
N GLY A 35 12.32 -13.33 -4.12
CA GLY A 35 12.07 -12.59 -2.89
C GLY A 35 13.32 -12.43 -2.02
N GLU A 36 14.17 -13.46 -1.90
CA GLU A 36 15.44 -13.35 -1.19
C GLU A 36 16.38 -12.36 -1.88
N ALA A 37 16.49 -12.42 -3.22
CA ALA A 37 17.30 -11.47 -3.98
C ALA A 37 16.81 -10.02 -3.83
N LEU A 38 15.49 -9.81 -3.70
CA LEU A 38 14.91 -8.50 -3.42
C LEU A 38 15.19 -8.04 -1.99
N ALA A 39 15.03 -8.93 -1.00
CA ALA A 39 15.27 -8.61 0.40
C ALA A 39 16.75 -8.26 0.68
N ASP A 40 17.67 -8.93 -0.01
CA ASP A 40 19.12 -8.68 0.10
C ASP A 40 19.54 -7.34 -0.52
N LEU A 41 18.70 -6.73 -1.37
CA LEU A 41 19.03 -5.49 -2.05
C LEU A 41 19.15 -4.31 -1.07
N HIS A 42 18.19 -4.16 -0.15
CA HIS A 42 18.17 -3.05 0.80
C HIS A 42 17.22 -3.35 1.98
N PRO A 43 17.53 -2.93 3.23
CA PRO A 43 16.69 -3.20 4.41
C PRO A 43 15.27 -2.63 4.31
N ASN A 44 15.06 -1.58 3.51
CA ASN A 44 13.74 -0.97 3.29
C ASN A 44 12.84 -1.79 2.35
N ILE A 45 13.36 -2.82 1.68
CA ILE A 45 12.57 -3.64 0.78
C ILE A 45 11.56 -4.46 1.57
N VAL A 46 10.33 -4.44 1.08
CA VAL A 46 9.24 -5.34 1.48
C VAL A 46 8.90 -6.20 0.26
N VAL A 47 9.06 -7.52 0.37
CA VAL A 47 8.84 -8.43 -0.76
C VAL A 47 7.34 -8.54 -1.03
N LYS A 48 6.91 -8.07 -2.19
CA LYS A 48 5.52 -8.09 -2.59
C LYS A 48 5.20 -9.40 -3.30
N VAL A 49 4.25 -10.16 -2.73
CA VAL A 49 3.93 -11.54 -3.11
C VAL A 49 2.45 -11.63 -3.51
N PRO A 50 2.09 -12.23 -4.64
CA PRO A 50 0.70 -12.35 -5.06
C PRO A 50 -0.09 -13.31 -4.16
N MET A 51 -1.37 -13.00 -3.94
CA MET A 51 -2.33 -13.88 -3.26
C MET A 51 -2.67 -15.10 -4.12
N ILE A 52 -1.78 -16.08 -4.12
CA ILE A 52 -1.93 -17.41 -4.70
C ILE A 52 -1.43 -18.47 -3.71
N LYS A 53 -1.77 -19.74 -3.94
CA LYS A 53 -1.39 -20.85 -3.03
C LYS A 53 0.11 -20.87 -2.72
N GLU A 54 0.95 -20.79 -3.73
CA GLU A 54 2.41 -20.82 -3.55
C GLU A 54 2.94 -19.52 -2.93
N GLY A 55 2.28 -18.39 -3.17
CA GLY A 55 2.57 -17.11 -2.53
C GLY A 55 2.29 -17.13 -1.03
N VAL A 56 1.17 -17.72 -0.60
CA VAL A 56 0.86 -17.88 0.84
C VAL A 56 1.90 -18.76 1.54
N LYS A 57 2.36 -19.84 0.91
CA LYS A 57 3.46 -20.65 1.44
C LYS A 57 4.77 -19.84 1.52
N ALA A 58 5.07 -19.05 0.49
CA ALA A 58 6.26 -18.21 0.47
C ALA A 58 6.23 -17.12 1.54
N ILE A 59 5.08 -16.50 1.79
CA ILE A 59 4.90 -15.55 2.89
C ILE A 59 5.28 -16.20 4.23
N LYS A 60 4.84 -17.44 4.47
CA LYS A 60 5.21 -18.17 5.69
C LYS A 60 6.71 -18.40 5.81
N TYR A 61 7.36 -18.79 4.71
CA TYR A 61 8.81 -18.94 4.66
C TYR A 61 9.55 -17.63 4.96
N PHE A 62 9.15 -16.54 4.32
CA PHE A 62 9.78 -15.23 4.50
C PHE A 62 9.59 -14.72 5.94
N SER A 63 8.38 -14.88 6.49
CA SER A 63 8.08 -14.51 7.88
C SER A 63 8.96 -15.26 8.88
N ASP A 64 9.16 -16.57 8.69
CA ASP A 64 10.05 -17.38 9.54
C ASP A 64 11.52 -16.93 9.49
N LYS A 65 11.92 -16.24 8.42
CA LYS A 65 13.26 -15.65 8.26
C LYS A 65 13.33 -14.17 8.65
N GLY A 66 12.23 -13.57 9.09
CA GLY A 66 12.16 -12.13 9.37
C GLY A 66 12.17 -11.24 8.12
N ILE A 67 11.95 -11.80 6.93
CA ILE A 67 11.81 -11.04 5.69
C ILE A 67 10.38 -10.50 5.60
N ARG A 68 10.27 -9.17 5.50
CA ARG A 68 8.98 -8.48 5.44
C ARG A 68 8.30 -8.70 4.11
N THR A 69 6.98 -8.93 4.15
CA THR A 69 6.20 -9.23 2.94
C THR A 69 4.93 -8.39 2.84
N ASN A 70 4.58 -8.05 1.60
CA ASN A 70 3.32 -7.39 1.25
C ASN A 70 2.50 -8.30 0.34
N CYS A 71 1.41 -8.87 0.85
CA CYS A 71 0.55 -9.72 0.04
C CYS A 71 -0.39 -8.87 -0.84
N THR A 72 -0.24 -8.98 -2.16
CA THR A 72 -0.98 -8.19 -3.16
C THR A 72 -2.10 -8.98 -3.83
N LEU A 73 -2.94 -8.28 -4.62
CA LEU A 73 -4.09 -8.85 -5.35
C LEU A 73 -5.14 -9.46 -4.40
N ILE A 74 -5.42 -8.79 -3.29
CA ILE A 74 -6.47 -9.18 -2.35
C ILE A 74 -7.79 -8.50 -2.75
N PHE A 75 -8.84 -9.33 -2.87
CA PHE A 75 -10.18 -8.92 -3.26
C PHE A 75 -11.27 -9.46 -2.33
N SER A 76 -10.90 -10.12 -1.23
CA SER A 76 -11.82 -10.61 -0.20
C SER A 76 -11.15 -10.70 1.17
N ALA A 77 -11.93 -10.61 2.24
CA ALA A 77 -11.41 -10.72 3.60
C ALA A 77 -10.81 -12.11 3.91
N GLY A 78 -11.35 -13.17 3.29
CA GLY A 78 -10.78 -14.53 3.43
C GLY A 78 -9.34 -14.62 2.89
N GLN A 79 -9.04 -13.91 1.80
CA GLN A 79 -7.68 -13.80 1.27
C GLN A 79 -6.78 -13.02 2.23
N ALA A 80 -7.23 -11.89 2.75
CA ALA A 80 -6.48 -11.10 3.73
C ALA A 80 -6.16 -11.93 4.99
N LEU A 81 -7.13 -12.71 5.49
CA LEU A 81 -6.96 -13.60 6.63
C LEU A 81 -5.90 -14.66 6.37
N LEU A 82 -5.88 -15.28 5.18
CA LEU A 82 -4.85 -16.27 4.83
C LEU A 82 -3.45 -15.66 4.82
N ALA A 83 -3.28 -14.46 4.24
CA ALA A 83 -2.00 -13.76 4.23
C ALA A 83 -1.52 -13.37 5.64
N ALA A 84 -2.42 -12.81 6.46
CA ALA A 84 -2.09 -12.45 7.84
C ALA A 84 -1.69 -13.67 8.68
N LYS A 85 -2.41 -14.79 8.54
CA LYS A 85 -2.07 -16.06 9.22
C LYS A 85 -0.76 -16.68 8.74
N ALA A 86 -0.35 -16.41 7.51
CA ALA A 86 0.95 -16.80 7.01
C ALA A 86 2.09 -15.89 7.53
N GLY A 87 1.76 -14.78 8.19
CA GLY A 87 2.73 -13.86 8.77
C GLY A 87 3.15 -12.72 7.83
N ALA A 88 2.25 -12.30 6.93
CA ALA A 88 2.48 -11.12 6.11
C ALA A 88 2.66 -9.86 6.98
N THR A 89 3.57 -8.97 6.56
CA THR A 89 3.72 -7.63 7.18
C THR A 89 2.57 -6.73 6.74
N TYR A 90 2.26 -6.76 5.44
CA TYR A 90 1.17 -6.00 4.83
C TYR A 90 0.22 -6.90 4.05
N VAL A 91 -1.04 -6.50 4.01
CA VAL A 91 -2.02 -6.97 3.00
C VAL A 91 -2.47 -5.78 2.16
N SER A 92 -2.48 -5.96 0.83
CA SER A 92 -2.89 -4.94 -0.13
C SER A 92 -4.22 -5.31 -0.81
N PRO A 93 -5.39 -4.99 -0.19
CA PRO A 93 -6.69 -5.03 -0.86
C PRO A 93 -6.83 -3.93 -1.93
N PHE A 94 -7.40 -4.26 -3.09
CA PHE A 94 -7.47 -3.35 -4.25
C PHE A 94 -8.85 -2.70 -4.38
N VAL A 95 -9.01 -1.53 -3.74
CA VAL A 95 -10.27 -0.78 -3.65
C VAL A 95 -10.81 -0.44 -5.05
N GLY A 96 -10.06 0.33 -5.84
CA GLY A 96 -10.56 0.84 -7.11
C GLY A 96 -10.89 -0.24 -8.16
N ARG A 97 -10.25 -1.42 -8.09
CA ARG A 97 -10.58 -2.53 -9.00
C ARG A 97 -11.90 -3.21 -8.63
N LEU A 98 -12.32 -3.16 -7.37
CA LEU A 98 -13.66 -3.60 -6.96
C LEU A 98 -14.72 -2.61 -7.44
N ASP A 99 -14.45 -1.31 -7.31
CA ASP A 99 -15.37 -0.28 -7.80
C ASP A 99 -15.55 -0.38 -9.33
N ASP A 100 -14.48 -0.68 -10.07
CA ASP A 100 -14.51 -0.89 -11.53
C ASP A 100 -15.50 -2.01 -11.96
N ILE A 101 -15.83 -2.96 -11.06
CA ILE A 101 -16.78 -4.04 -11.31
C ILE A 101 -18.11 -3.87 -10.54
N GLY A 102 -18.34 -2.71 -9.94
CA GLY A 102 -19.56 -2.38 -9.20
C GLY A 102 -19.65 -3.01 -7.81
N ALA A 103 -18.53 -3.49 -7.25
CA ALA A 103 -18.45 -3.95 -5.87
C ALA A 103 -17.98 -2.81 -4.95
N ASP A 104 -18.30 -2.91 -3.65
CA ASP A 104 -17.88 -1.92 -2.66
C ASP A 104 -16.44 -2.19 -2.20
N GLY A 105 -15.48 -1.46 -2.77
CA GLY A 105 -14.06 -1.56 -2.41
C GLY A 105 -13.75 -1.10 -0.98
N LEU A 106 -14.45 -0.07 -0.50
CA LEU A 106 -14.25 0.48 0.85
C LEU A 106 -14.86 -0.44 1.91
N GLY A 107 -15.99 -1.07 1.60
CA GLY A 107 -16.59 -2.11 2.43
C GLY A 107 -15.63 -3.28 2.70
N LEU A 108 -14.81 -3.67 1.70
CA LEU A 108 -13.76 -4.67 1.91
C LEU A 108 -12.68 -4.18 2.90
N ILE A 109 -12.25 -2.92 2.80
CA ILE A 109 -11.26 -2.34 3.74
C ILE A 109 -11.81 -2.39 5.17
N ALA A 110 -13.03 -1.89 5.37
CA ALA A 110 -13.69 -1.89 6.67
C ALA A 110 -13.78 -3.30 7.27
N GLN A 111 -14.19 -4.28 6.46
CA GLN A 111 -14.29 -5.67 6.89
C GLN A 111 -12.94 -6.26 7.31
N ILE A 112 -11.86 -5.99 6.56
CA ILE A 112 -10.52 -6.49 6.90
C ILE A 112 -10.03 -5.88 8.21
N ILE A 113 -10.19 -4.56 8.39
CA ILE A 113 -9.79 -3.85 9.61
C ILE A 113 -10.52 -4.42 10.83
N GLU A 114 -11.84 -4.61 10.74
CA GLU A 114 -12.64 -5.19 11.81
C GLU A 114 -12.14 -6.60 12.18
N ILE A 115 -11.90 -7.46 11.18
CA ILE A 115 -11.37 -8.81 11.42
C ILE A 115 -9.98 -8.75 12.06
N PHE A 116 -9.11 -7.85 11.60
CA PHE A 116 -7.76 -7.75 12.13
C PHE A 116 -7.75 -7.28 13.58
N ALA A 117 -8.59 -6.30 13.91
CA ALA A 117 -8.81 -5.84 15.28
C ALA A 117 -9.34 -6.95 16.19
N ASN A 118 -10.32 -7.74 15.72
CA ASN A 118 -10.93 -8.82 16.50
C ASN A 118 -9.94 -9.92 16.94
N TYR A 119 -8.93 -10.21 16.11
CA TYR A 119 -7.94 -11.25 16.38
C TYR A 119 -6.57 -10.72 16.78
N GLY A 120 -6.38 -9.39 16.82
CA GLY A 120 -5.10 -8.76 17.13
C GLY A 120 -4.00 -9.10 16.13
N TYR A 121 -4.32 -9.17 14.83
CA TYR A 121 -3.29 -9.36 13.81
C TYR A 121 -2.38 -8.13 13.76
N ALA A 122 -1.06 -8.36 13.78
CA ALA A 122 -0.05 -7.31 13.60
C ALA A 122 0.17 -6.94 12.12
N THR A 123 -0.46 -7.67 11.19
CA THR A 123 -0.41 -7.37 9.76
C THR A 123 -1.14 -6.05 9.48
N GLU A 124 -0.48 -5.15 8.78
CA GLU A 124 -1.01 -3.83 8.44
C GLU A 124 -1.88 -3.89 7.17
N VAL A 125 -3.02 -3.20 7.20
CA VAL A 125 -3.94 -3.04 6.06
C VAL A 125 -3.46 -1.88 5.19
N LEU A 126 -2.86 -2.23 4.04
CA LEU A 126 -2.38 -1.30 3.04
C LEU A 126 -3.44 -1.12 1.94
N ALA A 127 -4.31 -0.13 2.09
CA ALA A 127 -5.33 0.16 1.07
C ALA A 127 -4.66 0.55 -0.26
N ALA A 128 -4.85 -0.29 -1.27
CA ALA A 128 -4.22 -0.16 -2.58
C ALA A 128 -5.26 0.07 -3.68
N SER A 129 -4.77 0.36 -4.90
CA SER A 129 -5.62 0.71 -6.04
C SER A 129 -6.53 1.92 -5.76
N VAL A 130 -6.07 2.87 -4.95
CA VAL A 130 -6.74 4.15 -4.70
C VAL A 130 -6.72 5.02 -5.96
N ARG A 131 -7.88 5.54 -6.36
CA ARG A 131 -8.07 6.24 -7.65
C ARG A 131 -8.23 7.75 -7.52
N HIS A 132 -8.78 8.22 -6.42
CA HIS A 132 -9.14 9.62 -6.21
C HIS A 132 -9.10 10.00 -4.73
N VAL A 133 -9.07 11.31 -4.46
CA VAL A 133 -8.97 11.88 -3.11
C VAL A 133 -10.00 11.29 -2.13
N PRO A 134 -11.29 11.10 -2.49
CA PRO A 134 -12.25 10.47 -1.58
C PRO A 134 -11.84 9.10 -1.06
N HIS A 135 -11.25 8.21 -1.88
CA HIS A 135 -10.78 6.90 -1.39
C HIS A 135 -9.71 7.04 -0.33
N LEU A 136 -8.76 7.97 -0.51
CA LEU A 136 -7.70 8.19 0.45
C LEU A 136 -8.29 8.64 1.79
N ILE A 137 -9.17 9.63 1.78
CA ILE A 137 -9.84 10.14 2.99
C ILE A 137 -10.66 9.04 3.66
N GLN A 138 -11.46 8.31 2.90
CA GLN A 138 -12.32 7.25 3.44
C GLN A 138 -11.51 6.08 4.00
N CYS A 139 -10.40 5.70 3.38
CA CYS A 139 -9.49 4.70 3.96
C CYS A 139 -8.90 5.17 5.28
N ALA A 140 -8.56 6.47 5.40
CA ALA A 140 -8.10 7.05 6.66
C ALA A 140 -9.20 7.08 7.73
N GLU A 141 -10.44 7.42 7.35
CA GLU A 141 -11.60 7.39 8.25
C GLU A 141 -11.92 5.98 8.78
N LEU A 142 -11.73 4.95 7.94
CA LEU A 142 -11.89 3.55 8.32
C LEU A 142 -10.75 3.04 9.21
N GLY A 143 -9.62 3.73 9.26
CA GLY A 143 -8.45 3.33 10.04
C GLY A 143 -7.54 2.34 9.32
N ALA A 144 -7.43 2.41 7.99
CA ALA A 144 -6.40 1.66 7.28
C ALA A 144 -5.00 2.13 7.71
N ASP A 145 -4.10 1.18 7.99
CA ASP A 145 -2.76 1.49 8.49
C ASP A 145 -1.91 2.25 7.46
N VAL A 146 -2.05 1.89 6.18
CA VAL A 146 -1.32 2.51 5.08
C VAL A 146 -2.24 2.72 3.88
N VAL A 147 -2.01 3.79 3.12
CA VAL A 147 -2.65 4.00 1.82
C VAL A 147 -1.57 4.19 0.75
N THR A 148 -1.58 3.37 -0.30
CA THR A 148 -0.76 3.60 -1.48
C THR A 148 -1.61 4.15 -2.62
N CYS A 149 -1.21 5.28 -3.17
CA CYS A 149 -1.93 5.94 -4.26
C CYS A 149 -0.96 6.64 -5.24
N PRO A 150 -1.42 6.94 -6.46
CA PRO A 150 -0.60 7.70 -7.40
C PRO A 150 -0.43 9.16 -6.94
N LEU A 151 0.64 9.81 -7.41
CA LEU A 151 1.03 11.17 -7.00
C LEU A 151 -0.12 12.20 -7.12
N ASN A 152 -0.94 12.11 -8.17
CA ASN A 152 -2.05 13.04 -8.41
C ASN A 152 -3.11 13.01 -7.30
N VAL A 153 -3.30 11.87 -6.63
CA VAL A 153 -4.21 11.76 -5.49
C VAL A 153 -3.64 12.51 -4.29
N ILE A 154 -2.34 12.34 -4.02
CA ILE A 154 -1.64 13.02 -2.92
C ILE A 154 -1.64 14.53 -3.14
N THR A 155 -1.19 14.99 -4.30
CA THR A 155 -1.17 16.44 -4.61
C THR A 155 -2.57 17.01 -4.71
N GLY A 156 -3.57 16.18 -5.01
CA GLY A 156 -4.98 16.55 -4.98
C GLY A 156 -5.46 17.04 -3.61
N LEU A 157 -4.87 16.53 -2.52
CA LEU A 157 -5.20 16.94 -1.14
C LEU A 157 -4.87 18.40 -0.85
N LEU A 158 -3.93 19.01 -1.60
CA LEU A 158 -3.54 20.42 -1.42
C LEU A 158 -4.60 21.38 -1.98
N ASN A 159 -5.54 20.91 -2.79
CA ASN A 159 -6.45 21.75 -3.55
C ASN A 159 -7.79 21.93 -2.84
N HIS A 160 -8.14 23.18 -2.53
CA HIS A 160 -9.49 23.54 -2.09
C HIS A 160 -9.84 24.98 -2.53
N PRO A 161 -10.98 25.22 -3.20
CA PRO A 161 -11.31 26.54 -3.77
C PRO A 161 -11.35 27.69 -2.74
N LEU A 162 -11.67 27.39 -1.47
CA LEU A 162 -11.64 28.40 -0.42
C LEU A 162 -10.23 28.72 0.05
N THR A 163 -9.27 27.80 -0.08
CA THR A 163 -7.86 28.06 0.22
C THR A 163 -7.31 29.09 -0.77
N ASP A 164 -7.56 28.89 -2.06
CA ASP A 164 -7.11 29.81 -3.11
C ASP A 164 -7.74 31.20 -2.94
N LYS A 165 -9.06 31.24 -2.72
CA LYS A 165 -9.80 32.51 -2.48
C LYS A 165 -9.32 33.22 -1.23
N GLY A 166 -9.08 32.49 -0.14
CA GLY A 166 -8.56 33.03 1.11
C GLY A 166 -7.18 33.64 0.93
N LEU A 167 -6.26 32.91 0.31
CA LEU A 167 -4.90 33.38 0.05
C LEU A 167 -4.90 34.63 -0.84
N ALA A 168 -5.70 34.64 -1.90
CA ALA A 168 -5.84 35.80 -2.77
C ALA A 168 -6.34 37.05 -2.00
N THR A 169 -7.29 36.85 -1.08
CA THR A 169 -7.83 37.93 -0.24
C THR A 169 -6.77 38.47 0.72
N PHE A 170 -6.03 37.60 1.42
CA PHE A 170 -4.95 38.00 2.32
C PHE A 170 -3.86 38.81 1.61
N LEU A 171 -3.45 38.37 0.42
CA LEU A 171 -2.44 39.09 -0.37
C LEU A 171 -2.94 40.45 -0.89
N ALA A 172 -4.22 40.56 -1.23
CA ALA A 172 -4.82 41.83 -1.65
C ALA A 172 -4.89 42.83 -0.49
N ASP A 173 -5.30 42.40 0.69
CA ASP A 173 -5.42 43.29 1.85
C ASP A 173 -4.06 43.71 2.40
N HIS A 174 -3.07 42.81 2.41
CA HIS A 174 -1.68 43.17 2.76
C HIS A 174 -1.12 44.28 1.85
N LYS A 175 -1.40 44.21 0.54
CA LYS A 175 -0.99 45.24 -0.41
C LYS A 175 -1.66 46.59 -0.14
N LYS A 176 -2.93 46.62 0.28
CA LYS A 176 -3.64 47.88 0.58
C LYS A 176 -3.09 48.59 1.81
N VAL A 177 -2.70 47.85 2.85
CA VAL A 177 -2.25 48.42 4.13
C VAL A 177 -0.80 48.92 4.06
N ASN A 178 0.02 48.35 3.17
CA ASN A 178 1.44 48.67 3.04
C ASN A 178 1.80 49.40 1.74
N ALA A 179 0.81 49.95 1.03
CA ALA A 179 1.00 50.78 -0.16
C ALA A 179 1.08 52.28 0.20
#